data_AF-A0AAV4JU94-F1
#
_entry.id   AF-A0AAV4JU94-F1
#
_cell.length_a   1.000
_cell.length_b   1.000
_cell.length_c   1.000
_cell.angle_alpha   90.00
_cell.angle_beta   90.00
_cell.angle_gamma   90.00
#
_symmetry.space_group_name_H-M   'P 1'
#
loop_
_entity.id
_entity.type
_entity.pdbx_description
1 polymer ?
#
loop_
_entity_poly.entity_id
_entity_poly.type
_entity_poly.pdbx_seq_one_letter_code
_entity_poly.pdbx_strand_id
1 'polypeptide(L)'
;MRFSRVFNLVMTVGLISCVLTICLWSTCGVKTTSLKETRVEMVKREPSFVHTEYHKRGTNSIGTNNADDDEGRGEGEGEEEEEENSNKAGTNSKSLFFAPQSDLNDIDCNINGETTVKCKKTKDEVYLPWSFVKPYFEVFGEFDRDDNFNFHHANSIVHPPQATYGPGSMFMAFDRYTVETRDRVKCVTASEGVPITTQWDSKGYHYPIQVAQYGLSHHAKHLINGEPESLLLEDARSRDFSKWVLPDRKSKVNAATDAETEMQVMEFVTSDSLQTKGIALPVTEKSLKCFKVDIKFSTNGSISILGELSNGERIKIHFVFSRTDIALDLKGGNIYYGMGERRNEWIHLARQLIFDVMKGFLQKVKMERVRERRCVLLVDIQVLG
;
A
#
# COMPACT_ATOMS: atom_id res chain seq x y z
N MET A 1 56.97 34.90 38.02
CA MET A 1 56.54 33.62 38.66
C MET A 1 55.01 33.45 38.85
N ARG A 2 54.11 34.35 38.39
CA ARG A 2 52.65 34.19 38.57
C ARG A 2 51.88 33.58 37.37
N PHE A 3 52.47 33.59 36.17
CA PHE A 3 51.82 33.07 34.94
C PHE A 3 51.75 31.53 34.87
N SER A 4 52.75 30.84 35.43
CA SER A 4 52.83 29.36 35.38
C SER A 4 51.74 28.66 36.21
N ARG A 5 51.28 29.27 37.31
CA ARG A 5 50.25 28.66 38.17
C ARG A 5 48.85 28.70 37.56
N VAL A 6 48.53 29.78 36.84
CA VAL A 6 47.24 29.92 36.15
C VAL A 6 47.16 28.98 34.96
N PHE A 7 48.24 28.84 34.19
CA PHE A 7 48.28 27.89 33.06
C PHE A 7 48.13 26.44 33.53
N ASN A 8 48.82 26.05 34.62
CA ASN A 8 48.68 24.71 35.19
C ASN A 8 47.27 24.45 35.71
N LEU A 9 46.60 25.45 36.31
CA LEU A 9 45.22 25.33 36.78
C LEU A 9 44.26 25.10 35.61
N VAL A 10 44.38 25.87 34.53
CA VAL A 10 43.50 25.75 33.34
C VAL A 10 43.68 24.40 32.67
N MET A 11 44.92 23.92 32.51
CA MET A 11 45.20 22.61 31.94
C MET A 11 44.66 21.47 32.80
N THR A 12 44.76 21.61 34.13
CA THR A 12 44.25 20.60 35.08
C THR A 12 42.73 20.52 35.04
N VAL A 13 42.04 21.67 35.02
CA VAL A 13 40.57 21.72 34.91
C VAL A 13 40.10 21.17 33.55
N GLY A 14 40.80 21.49 32.46
CA GLY A 14 40.52 20.95 31.13
C GLY A 14 40.65 19.43 31.07
N LEU A 15 41.74 18.87 31.63
CA LEU A 15 41.95 17.43 31.69
C LEU A 15 40.89 16.72 32.54
N ILE A 16 40.56 17.26 33.71
CA ILE A 16 39.51 16.69 34.58
C ILE A 16 38.15 16.72 33.88
N SER A 17 37.83 17.81 33.18
CA SER A 17 36.60 17.90 32.39
C SER A 17 36.56 16.83 31.30
N CYS A 18 37.64 16.65 30.53
CA CYS A 18 37.69 15.62 29.48
C CYS A 18 37.55 14.20 30.04
N VAL A 19 38.21 13.90 31.16
CA VAL A 19 38.12 12.59 31.81
C VAL A 19 36.70 12.33 32.33
N LEU A 20 36.05 13.34 32.92
CA LEU A 20 34.66 13.23 33.37
C LEU A 20 33.70 13.00 32.18
N THR A 21 33.89 13.69 31.05
CA THR A 21 33.07 13.47 29.87
C THR A 21 33.25 12.06 29.30
N ILE A 22 34.48 11.55 29.25
CA ILE A 22 34.78 10.18 28.79
C ILE A 22 34.18 9.15 29.75
N CYS A 23 34.28 9.36 31.07
CA CYS A 23 33.73 8.44 32.07
C CYS A 23 32.19 8.43 32.08
N LEU A 24 31.55 9.57 31.84
CA LEU A 24 30.08 9.66 31.75
C LEU A 24 29.55 9.06 30.45
N TRP A 25 30.31 9.12 29.34
CA TRP A 25 29.96 8.45 28.09
C TRP A 25 30.16 6.92 28.16
N SER A 26 31.14 6.43 28.90
CA SER A 26 31.40 4.99 29.03
C SER A 26 30.41 4.26 29.96
N THR A 27 29.63 4.98 30.77
CA THR A 27 28.56 4.40 31.60
C THR A 27 27.21 4.20 30.91
N CYS A 28 27.06 4.56 29.63
CA CYS A 28 25.85 4.24 28.83
C CYS A 28 25.98 2.94 28.02
N GLY A 29 26.92 2.06 28.39
CA GLY A 29 27.06 0.71 27.83
C GLY A 29 26.06 -0.28 28.41
N VAL A 30 25.05 -0.62 27.61
CA VAL A 30 24.34 -1.92 27.53
C VAL A 30 24.20 -2.72 28.84
N LYS A 31 23.07 -2.57 29.53
CA LYS A 31 22.52 -3.66 30.34
C LYS A 31 21.82 -4.64 29.40
N THR A 32 22.47 -5.75 29.09
CA THR A 32 21.85 -6.94 28.52
C THR A 32 20.90 -7.54 29.56
N THR A 33 19.65 -7.10 29.56
CA THR A 33 18.57 -7.86 30.20
C THR A 33 18.26 -9.07 29.33
N SER A 34 18.70 -10.24 29.81
CA SER A 34 18.18 -11.54 29.40
C SER A 34 16.66 -11.54 29.56
N LEU A 35 15.95 -11.34 28.45
CA LEU A 35 14.50 -11.48 28.39
C LEU A 35 14.19 -12.98 28.36
N LYS A 36 13.80 -13.51 29.52
CA LYS A 36 13.06 -14.75 29.58
C LYS A 36 11.77 -14.58 28.78
N GLU A 37 11.68 -15.41 27.76
CA GLU A 37 10.53 -15.70 26.92
C GLU A 37 9.25 -15.81 27.75
N THR A 38 8.49 -14.72 27.80
CA THR A 38 7.11 -14.73 28.29
C THR A 38 6.23 -14.43 27.08
N ARG A 39 5.84 -15.49 26.39
CA ARG A 39 4.91 -15.45 25.26
C ARG A 39 3.55 -15.01 25.80
N VAL A 40 3.22 -13.73 25.63
CA VAL A 40 1.86 -13.24 25.87
C VAL A 40 1.02 -13.67 24.68
N GLU A 41 0.11 -14.63 24.90
CA GLU A 41 -0.90 -15.01 23.92
C GLU A 41 -1.82 -13.82 23.67
N MET A 42 -1.63 -13.14 22.54
CA MET A 42 -2.60 -12.19 22.03
C MET A 42 -3.66 -12.97 21.24
N VAL A 43 -4.90 -12.89 21.73
CA VAL A 43 -6.10 -13.47 21.12
C VAL A 43 -6.18 -13.07 19.64
N LYS A 44 -6.06 -14.05 18.74
CA LYS A 44 -6.35 -13.89 17.30
C LYS A 44 -7.81 -13.48 17.15
N ARG A 45 -8.06 -12.21 16.81
CA ARG A 45 -9.31 -11.79 16.16
C ARG A 45 -9.06 -11.75 14.66
N GLU A 46 -9.91 -12.45 13.91
CA GLU A 46 -9.92 -12.42 12.45
C GLU A 46 -10.02 -10.97 11.94
N PRO A 47 -9.21 -10.56 10.95
CA PRO A 47 -9.36 -9.25 10.35
C PRO A 47 -10.54 -9.29 9.37
N SER A 48 -11.68 -8.74 9.78
CA SER A 48 -12.73 -8.33 8.84
C SER A 48 -12.15 -7.23 7.95
N PHE A 49 -11.92 -7.53 6.68
CA PHE A 49 -11.47 -6.59 5.67
C PHE A 49 -12.61 -5.60 5.34
N VAL A 50 -12.79 -4.60 6.20
CA VAL A 50 -13.68 -3.47 5.89
C VAL A 50 -12.89 -2.51 5.00
N HIS A 51 -13.35 -2.42 3.77
CA HIS A 51 -12.74 -1.68 2.70
C HIS A 51 -13.05 -0.18 2.88
N THR A 52 -12.35 0.52 3.79
CA THR A 52 -12.56 1.96 3.95
C THR A 52 -12.02 2.70 2.73
N GLU A 53 -12.93 3.34 2.01
CA GLU A 53 -12.60 4.21 0.90
C GLU A 53 -11.91 5.47 1.43
N TYR A 54 -10.61 5.61 1.18
CA TYR A 54 -9.86 6.79 1.61
C TYR A 54 -10.33 8.01 0.80
N HIS A 55 -11.06 8.92 1.46
CA HIS A 55 -11.35 10.24 0.91
C HIS A 55 -10.04 11.04 0.74
N LYS A 56 -9.84 11.55 -0.49
CA LYS A 56 -8.71 12.42 -0.84
C LYS A 56 -8.74 13.68 0.01
N ARG A 57 -7.76 13.86 0.90
CA ARG A 57 -7.41 15.19 1.42
C ARG A 57 -6.79 15.99 0.27
N GLY A 58 -7.59 16.81 -0.39
CA GLY A 58 -7.10 17.93 -1.18
C GLY A 58 -6.65 19.04 -0.23
N THR A 59 -5.40 19.46 -0.34
CA THR A 59 -4.95 20.75 0.19
C THR A 59 -5.59 21.85 -0.64
N ASN A 60 -6.14 22.87 0.02
CA ASN A 60 -6.83 24.04 -0.53
C ASN A 60 -6.27 24.53 -1.87
N SER A 61 -7.08 24.42 -2.92
CA SER A 61 -6.99 25.21 -4.13
C SER A 61 -8.37 25.80 -4.41
N ILE A 62 -8.45 27.13 -4.32
CA ILE A 62 -9.59 27.97 -4.66
C ILE A 62 -10.06 27.64 -6.09
N GLY A 63 -11.37 27.47 -6.27
CA GLY A 63 -11.97 26.85 -7.45
C GLY A 63 -12.09 27.75 -8.69
N THR A 64 -12.56 27.13 -9.77
CA THR A 64 -13.42 27.77 -10.78
C THR A 64 -14.43 26.74 -11.28
N ASN A 65 -15.70 27.13 -11.24
CA ASN A 65 -16.83 26.44 -11.84
C ASN A 65 -16.61 26.29 -13.35
N ASN A 66 -16.98 25.15 -13.91
CA ASN A 66 -17.64 25.06 -15.20
C ASN A 66 -18.55 23.83 -15.17
N ALA A 67 -19.84 24.11 -15.27
CA ALA A 67 -20.88 23.16 -15.60
C ALA A 67 -20.71 22.78 -17.08
N ASP A 68 -20.90 21.51 -17.40
CA ASP A 68 -21.33 21.08 -18.72
C ASP A 68 -22.24 19.87 -18.54
N ASP A 69 -23.34 19.95 -19.27
CA ASP A 69 -24.54 19.13 -19.26
C ASP A 69 -24.30 17.71 -19.79
N ASP A 70 -25.10 16.75 -19.34
CA ASP A 70 -25.49 15.63 -20.22
C ASP A 70 -26.88 15.11 -19.83
N GLU A 71 -27.84 15.40 -20.70
CA GLU A 71 -29.21 14.88 -20.69
C GLU A 71 -29.29 13.58 -21.51
N GLY A 72 -30.05 12.62 -20.99
CA GLY A 72 -30.97 11.84 -21.83
C GLY A 72 -30.60 10.38 -22.08
N ARG A 73 -31.41 9.46 -21.52
CA ARG A 73 -32.28 8.56 -22.31
C ARG A 73 -33.13 7.63 -21.44
N GLY A 74 -34.45 7.75 -21.59
CA GLY A 74 -35.30 6.69 -22.15
C GLY A 74 -35.71 5.53 -21.24
N GLU A 75 -36.91 5.66 -20.68
CA GLU A 75 -37.75 4.58 -20.15
C GLU A 75 -38.17 3.58 -21.25
N GLY A 76 -38.46 2.36 -20.82
CA GLY A 76 -39.09 1.31 -21.60
C GLY A 76 -39.54 0.15 -20.69
N GLU A 77 -40.84 0.16 -20.40
CA GLU A 77 -41.76 -0.90 -19.90
C GLU A 77 -41.37 -2.32 -20.36
N GLY A 78 -41.70 -3.44 -19.71
CA GLY A 78 -42.57 -3.77 -18.58
C GLY A 78 -42.81 -5.30 -18.67
N GLU A 79 -42.86 -6.02 -17.55
CA GLU A 79 -43.36 -7.40 -17.51
C GLU A 79 -44.15 -7.59 -16.21
N GLU A 80 -45.46 -7.81 -16.37
CA GLU A 80 -46.35 -8.42 -15.37
C GLU A 80 -46.11 -9.93 -15.38
N GLU A 81 -46.11 -10.59 -14.22
CA GLU A 81 -47.02 -11.72 -13.96
C GLU A 81 -46.88 -12.30 -12.53
N GLU A 82 -48.08 -12.57 -11.99
CA GLU A 82 -48.49 -13.63 -11.06
C GLU A 82 -48.24 -13.54 -9.54
N GLU A 83 -49.36 -13.27 -8.86
CA GLU A 83 -49.65 -13.56 -7.46
C GLU A 83 -49.67 -15.07 -7.18
N GLU A 84 -49.11 -15.51 -6.06
CA GLU A 84 -49.68 -16.63 -5.31
C GLU A 84 -49.60 -16.41 -3.80
N ASN A 85 -50.74 -16.61 -3.16
CA ASN A 85 -51.09 -16.21 -1.80
C ASN A 85 -50.93 -17.41 -0.85
N SER A 86 -50.24 -17.26 0.28
CA SER A 86 -50.37 -18.21 1.39
C SER A 86 -50.30 -17.54 2.76
N ASN A 87 -51.38 -17.70 3.52
CA ASN A 87 -51.57 -17.24 4.89
C ASN A 87 -50.88 -18.16 5.90
N LYS A 88 -50.18 -17.60 6.92
CA LYS A 88 -50.59 -17.64 8.35
C LYS A 88 -49.49 -17.19 9.35
N ALA A 89 -50.00 -16.51 10.39
CA ALA A 89 -49.59 -16.53 11.80
C ALA A 89 -48.40 -15.66 12.27
N GLY A 90 -48.74 -14.44 12.70
CA GLY A 90 -48.65 -13.99 14.11
C GLY A 90 -47.28 -13.95 14.81
N THR A 91 -46.72 -12.74 14.91
CA THR A 91 -45.93 -12.33 16.08
C THR A 91 -45.98 -10.81 16.25
N ASN A 92 -46.37 -10.35 17.44
CA ASN A 92 -46.36 -8.95 17.86
C ASN A 92 -44.94 -8.38 17.84
N SER A 93 -44.59 -7.64 16.80
CA SER A 93 -43.55 -6.62 16.87
C SER A 93 -44.24 -5.27 16.71
N LYS A 94 -44.08 -4.38 17.70
CA LYS A 94 -44.50 -2.99 17.57
C LYS A 94 -43.61 -2.35 16.49
N SER A 95 -44.01 -2.50 15.23
CA SER A 95 -43.49 -1.69 14.15
C SER A 95 -43.88 -0.24 14.43
N LEU A 96 -42.90 0.65 14.41
CA LEU A 96 -43.16 2.07 14.20
C LEU A 96 -43.94 2.18 12.90
N PHE A 97 -45.23 2.49 13.02
CA PHE A 97 -46.07 2.81 11.88
C PHE A 97 -45.46 4.04 11.20
N PHE A 98 -44.77 3.83 10.08
CA PHE A 98 -44.56 4.88 9.11
C PHE A 98 -45.95 5.36 8.67
N ALA A 99 -46.21 6.66 8.85
CA ALA A 99 -47.39 7.28 8.31
C ALA A 99 -47.45 7.05 6.79
N PRO A 100 -48.65 6.95 6.19
CA PRO A 100 -48.77 6.82 4.74
C PRO A 100 -48.07 8.01 4.06
N GLN A 101 -47.48 7.79 2.89
CA GLN A 101 -46.79 8.81 2.07
C GLN A 101 -47.65 10.06 1.74
N SER A 102 -48.92 10.11 2.12
CA SER A 102 -49.88 11.17 1.78
C SER A 102 -49.68 12.51 2.48
N ASP A 103 -48.82 12.59 3.51
CA ASP A 103 -48.59 13.84 4.28
C ASP A 103 -47.20 14.47 4.02
N LEU A 104 -46.49 14.03 2.97
CA LEU A 104 -45.13 14.48 2.66
C LEU A 104 -45.16 15.64 1.65
N ASN A 105 -45.11 16.87 2.16
CA ASN A 105 -45.18 18.09 1.34
C ASN A 105 -43.79 18.61 1.00
N ASP A 106 -43.59 19.00 -0.26
CA ASP A 106 -42.43 19.79 -0.66
C ASP A 106 -42.55 21.23 -0.16
N ILE A 107 -41.50 21.72 0.50
CA ILE A 107 -41.41 23.11 0.97
C ILE A 107 -40.05 23.71 0.62
N ASP A 108 -39.99 25.03 0.56
CA ASP A 108 -38.76 25.79 0.40
C ASP A 108 -38.17 26.16 1.76
N CYS A 109 -36.94 25.70 2.04
CA CYS A 109 -36.17 26.13 3.20
C CYS A 109 -35.24 27.28 2.83
N ASN A 110 -35.46 28.46 3.40
CA ASN A 110 -34.53 29.56 3.29
C ASN A 110 -33.40 29.40 4.32
N ILE A 111 -32.17 29.20 3.85
CA ILE A 111 -30.98 29.07 4.67
C ILE A 111 -30.31 30.44 4.78
N ASN A 112 -30.38 31.03 5.97
CA ASN A 112 -29.74 32.31 6.34
C ASN A 112 -30.08 33.52 5.45
N GLY A 113 -31.11 33.45 4.61
CA GLY A 113 -31.45 34.51 3.65
C GLY A 113 -30.65 34.47 2.34
N GLU A 114 -29.77 33.48 2.16
CA GLU A 114 -28.80 33.45 1.05
C GLU A 114 -29.14 32.42 -0.01
N THR A 115 -29.64 31.25 0.39
CA THR A 115 -29.95 30.15 -0.54
C THR A 115 -31.21 29.44 -0.11
N THR A 116 -32.01 29.03 -1.10
CA THR A 116 -33.21 28.24 -0.89
C THR A 116 -32.94 26.79 -1.27
N VAL A 117 -33.31 25.86 -0.39
CA VAL A 117 -33.15 24.41 -0.57
C VAL A 117 -34.52 23.74 -0.57
N LYS A 118 -34.71 22.75 -1.44
CA LYS A 118 -35.93 21.92 -1.47
C LYS A 118 -35.93 20.94 -0.30
N CYS A 119 -36.94 21.02 0.55
CA CYS A 119 -37.10 20.24 1.75
C CYS A 119 -38.40 19.46 1.73
N LYS A 120 -38.51 18.48 2.63
CA LYS A 120 -39.77 17.78 2.88
C LYS A 120 -40.35 18.21 4.22
N LYS A 121 -41.67 18.29 4.33
CA LYS A 121 -42.39 18.55 5.58
C LYS A 121 -43.47 17.51 5.76
N THR A 122 -43.53 16.91 6.93
CA THR A 122 -44.62 16.03 7.34
C THR A 122 -45.11 16.47 8.70
N LYS A 123 -46.38 16.87 8.78
CA LYS A 123 -46.99 17.48 9.97
C LYS A 123 -46.18 18.71 10.43
N ASP A 124 -45.52 18.63 11.58
CA ASP A 124 -44.72 19.71 12.17
C ASP A 124 -43.21 19.51 12.02
N GLU A 125 -42.78 18.42 11.38
CA GLU A 125 -41.37 18.11 11.16
C GLU A 125 -40.92 18.54 9.77
N VAL A 126 -39.73 19.15 9.69
CA VAL A 126 -39.07 19.54 8.45
C VAL A 126 -37.81 18.71 8.28
N TYR A 127 -37.67 18.10 7.10
CA TYR A 127 -36.57 17.25 6.71
C TYR A 127 -35.73 17.97 5.66
N LEU A 128 -34.46 18.16 5.98
CA LEU A 128 -33.46 18.74 5.08
C LEU A 128 -32.81 17.65 4.23
N PRO A 129 -32.51 17.92 2.94
CA PRO A 129 -31.84 16.93 2.12
C PRO A 129 -30.38 16.74 2.56
N TRP A 130 -29.91 15.49 2.55
CA TRP A 130 -28.53 15.15 2.90
C TRP A 130 -27.50 15.86 2.01
N SER A 131 -27.83 16.09 0.73
CA SER A 131 -26.99 16.84 -0.21
C SER A 131 -26.71 18.28 0.21
N PHE A 132 -27.57 18.88 1.04
CA PHE A 132 -27.32 20.16 1.67
C PHE A 132 -26.59 20.00 3.02
N VAL A 133 -27.07 19.12 3.89
CA VAL A 133 -26.53 18.93 5.25
C VAL A 133 -25.03 18.58 5.21
N LYS A 134 -24.62 17.68 4.32
CA LYS A 134 -23.24 17.20 4.18
C LYS A 134 -22.22 18.32 3.94
N PRO A 135 -22.30 19.10 2.84
CA PRO A 135 -21.34 20.17 2.59
C PRO A 135 -21.51 21.37 3.53
N TYR A 136 -22.73 21.65 4.01
CA TYR A 136 -22.99 22.82 4.85
C TYR A 136 -22.40 22.66 6.27
N PHE A 137 -22.54 21.47 6.88
CA PHE A 137 -22.02 21.18 8.22
C PHE A 137 -20.68 20.43 8.22
N GLU A 138 -20.12 20.13 7.05
CA GLU A 138 -18.88 19.34 6.89
C GLU A 138 -18.92 17.98 7.60
N VAL A 139 -20.08 17.31 7.52
CA VAL A 139 -20.35 16.01 8.14
C VAL A 139 -20.33 14.88 7.09
N PHE A 140 -20.29 13.63 7.53
CA PHE A 140 -20.17 12.44 6.68
C PHE A 140 -21.35 11.49 6.87
N GLY A 141 -21.60 10.67 5.87
CA GLY A 141 -22.62 9.65 5.96
C GLY A 141 -22.84 8.93 4.64
N GLU A 142 -23.24 7.67 4.77
CA GLU A 142 -23.42 6.72 3.68
C GLU A 142 -24.48 5.67 4.07
N PHE A 143 -25.13 5.09 3.07
CA PHE A 143 -26.01 3.94 3.27
C PHE A 143 -25.17 2.67 3.39
N ASP A 144 -25.48 1.81 4.35
CA ASP A 144 -24.92 0.48 4.39
C ASP A 144 -25.65 -0.49 3.45
N ARG A 145 -25.26 -1.77 3.47
CA ARG A 145 -25.84 -2.80 2.61
C ARG A 145 -27.29 -3.14 2.95
N ASP A 146 -27.72 -2.78 4.16
CA ASP A 146 -29.06 -3.02 4.69
C ASP A 146 -29.92 -1.75 4.60
N ASP A 147 -29.48 -0.78 3.77
CA ASP A 147 -30.15 0.50 3.50
C ASP A 147 -30.32 1.40 4.74
N ASN A 148 -29.48 1.21 5.77
CA ASN A 148 -29.44 2.15 6.90
C ASN A 148 -28.48 3.30 6.60
N PHE A 149 -28.95 4.53 6.80
CA PHE A 149 -28.11 5.70 6.69
C PHE A 149 -27.25 5.89 7.94
N ASN A 150 -25.94 5.70 7.80
CA ASN A 150 -24.97 5.86 8.87
C ASN A 150 -24.40 7.29 8.85
N PHE A 151 -24.73 8.08 9.88
CA PHE A 151 -24.24 9.44 10.02
C PHE A 151 -22.97 9.49 10.88
N HIS A 152 -21.98 10.27 10.45
CA HIS A 152 -20.73 10.48 11.16
C HIS A 152 -20.35 11.95 11.19
N HIS A 153 -20.06 12.48 12.39
CA HIS A 153 -19.57 13.85 12.53
C HIS A 153 -18.12 14.01 12.04
N ALA A 154 -17.34 12.93 12.04
CA ALA A 154 -15.95 12.91 11.60
C ALA A 154 -15.64 11.61 10.84
N ASN A 155 -14.58 11.62 10.03
CA ASN A 155 -14.20 10.51 9.16
C ASN A 155 -12.96 9.73 9.62
N SER A 156 -12.47 9.98 10.84
CA SER A 156 -11.27 9.34 11.38
C SER A 156 -11.57 8.69 12.72
N ILE A 157 -10.91 7.56 12.97
CA ILE A 157 -11.06 6.78 14.19
C ILE A 157 -9.81 6.92 15.06
N VAL A 158 -10.02 7.00 16.36
CA VAL A 158 -8.94 6.93 17.34
C VAL A 158 -8.63 5.46 17.59
N HIS A 159 -7.42 5.03 17.26
CA HIS A 159 -6.97 3.69 17.58
C HIS A 159 -6.55 3.62 19.05
N PRO A 160 -7.09 2.67 19.83
CA PRO A 160 -6.70 2.51 21.23
C PRO A 160 -5.19 2.26 21.33
N PRO A 161 -4.46 3.06 22.13
CA PRO A 161 -3.03 2.88 22.28
C PRO A 161 -2.72 1.60 23.09
N GLN A 162 -1.51 1.09 22.95
CA GLN A 162 -0.98 0.13 23.91
C GLN A 162 -0.85 0.78 25.30
N ALA A 163 -1.01 0.00 26.37
CA ALA A 163 -0.95 0.53 27.74
C ALA A 163 0.39 1.21 28.07
N THR A 164 1.49 0.73 27.49
CA THR A 164 2.84 1.31 27.63
C THR A 164 3.55 1.33 26.28
N TYR A 165 4.18 2.45 25.93
CA TYR A 165 4.97 2.60 24.71
C TYR A 165 6.46 2.40 24.98
N GLY A 166 7.13 1.60 24.15
CA GLY A 166 8.57 1.37 24.19
C GLY A 166 9.24 1.64 22.83
N PRO A 167 10.53 2.03 22.77
CA PRO A 167 11.19 2.31 21.50
C PRO A 167 11.24 1.12 20.51
N GLY A 168 11.21 -0.12 21.02
CA GLY A 168 11.15 -1.34 20.21
C GLY A 168 9.73 -1.89 19.97
N SER A 169 8.69 -1.24 20.51
CA SER A 169 7.31 -1.66 20.28
C SER A 169 6.79 -1.14 18.95
N MET A 170 5.53 -1.45 18.65
CA MET A 170 4.81 -0.85 17.54
C MET A 170 4.81 0.68 17.64
N PHE A 171 5.07 1.37 16.53
CA PHE A 171 5.04 2.83 16.48
C PHE A 171 3.60 3.34 16.40
N MET A 172 3.02 3.71 17.55
CA MET A 172 1.64 4.19 17.65
C MET A 172 0.65 3.23 16.95
N ALA A 173 -0.13 3.72 15.97
CA ALA A 173 -1.09 2.94 15.18
C ALA A 173 -0.60 2.64 13.75
N PHE A 174 0.72 2.57 13.55
CA PHE A 174 1.30 2.40 12.21
C PHE A 174 1.11 1.01 11.63
N ASP A 175 0.65 0.04 12.42
CA ASP A 175 0.18 -1.25 11.91
C ASP A 175 -0.97 -1.10 10.90
N ARG A 176 -1.80 -0.07 11.08
CA ARG A 176 -2.93 0.26 10.21
C ARG A 176 -2.55 1.10 9.01
N TYR A 177 -1.31 1.58 8.94
CA TYR A 177 -0.89 2.50 7.89
C TYR A 177 -0.38 1.71 6.69
N THR A 178 -1.01 1.91 5.55
CA THR A 178 -0.52 1.40 4.25
C THR A 178 0.07 2.58 3.50
N VAL A 179 1.37 2.83 3.70
CA VAL A 179 1.99 4.08 3.20
C VAL A 179 2.05 4.09 1.68
N GLU A 180 2.36 2.95 1.10
CA GLU A 180 2.49 2.67 -0.31
C GLU A 180 1.21 2.89 -1.13
N THR A 181 0.02 2.83 -0.52
CA THR A 181 -1.23 3.08 -1.26
C THR A 181 -1.53 4.56 -1.47
N ARG A 182 -0.94 5.45 -0.68
CA ARG A 182 -1.26 6.89 -0.73
C ARG A 182 -0.99 7.47 -2.13
N ASP A 183 -1.88 8.35 -2.58
CA ASP A 183 -1.86 8.96 -3.92
C ASP A 183 -0.54 9.68 -4.21
N ARG A 184 0.01 10.35 -3.18
CA ARG A 184 1.29 11.05 -3.27
C ARG A 184 2.50 10.12 -3.38
N VAL A 185 2.36 8.81 -3.20
CA VAL A 185 3.44 7.85 -3.44
C VAL A 185 3.44 7.50 -4.91
N LYS A 186 4.51 7.87 -5.63
CA LYS A 186 4.65 7.56 -7.06
C LYS A 186 4.88 6.07 -7.26
N CYS A 187 5.83 5.49 -6.53
CA CYS A 187 6.07 4.05 -6.42
C CYS A 187 7.04 3.75 -5.27
N VAL A 188 7.26 2.45 -4.99
CA VAL A 188 8.43 1.97 -4.25
C VAL A 188 9.52 1.66 -5.27
N THR A 189 10.68 2.31 -5.17
CA THR A 189 11.75 2.18 -6.18
C THR A 189 12.31 0.76 -6.19
N ALA A 190 12.72 0.26 -7.36
CA ALA A 190 13.40 -1.04 -7.44
C ALA A 190 14.91 -0.93 -7.17
N SER A 191 15.48 0.26 -7.31
CA SER A 191 16.88 0.55 -6.95
C SER A 191 17.15 0.49 -5.45
N GLU A 192 16.30 1.13 -4.65
CA GLU A 192 16.53 1.33 -3.21
C GLU A 192 15.49 0.64 -2.30
N GLY A 193 14.36 0.18 -2.85
CA GLY A 193 13.32 -0.49 -2.06
C GLY A 193 12.53 0.44 -1.14
N VAL A 194 12.56 1.76 -1.37
CA VAL A 194 11.87 2.77 -0.56
C VAL A 194 10.93 3.63 -1.42
N PRO A 195 9.88 4.23 -0.83
CA PRO A 195 8.94 5.05 -1.58
C PRO A 195 9.54 6.39 -2.03
N ILE A 196 9.15 6.80 -3.24
CA ILE A 196 9.31 8.17 -3.73
C ILE A 196 7.95 8.88 -3.78
N THR A 197 7.94 10.18 -3.56
CA THR A 197 6.70 10.97 -3.49
C THR A 197 6.64 12.08 -4.52
N THR A 198 5.42 12.39 -4.95
CA THR A 198 5.07 13.52 -5.81
C THR A 198 4.37 14.65 -5.08
N GLN A 199 4.40 14.68 -3.75
CA GLN A 199 3.60 15.61 -2.94
C GLN A 199 3.82 17.08 -3.28
N TRP A 200 5.05 17.47 -3.61
CA TRP A 200 5.43 18.86 -3.91
C TRP A 200 6.13 19.03 -5.26
N ASP A 201 6.49 17.92 -5.93
CA ASP A 201 7.12 17.93 -7.25
C ASP A 201 6.65 16.68 -8.00
N SER A 202 6.06 16.87 -9.17
CA SER A 202 5.55 15.80 -10.02
C SER A 202 6.64 14.86 -10.57
N LYS A 203 7.91 15.29 -10.60
CA LYS A 203 9.03 14.44 -11.01
C LYS A 203 9.25 13.29 -10.03
N GLY A 204 8.96 13.50 -8.76
CA GLY A 204 9.21 12.54 -7.70
C GLY A 204 10.54 12.80 -6.98
N TYR A 205 10.55 12.63 -5.66
CA TYR A 205 11.76 12.73 -4.83
C TYR A 205 11.64 11.86 -3.58
N HIS A 206 12.78 11.54 -2.96
CA HIS A 206 12.81 10.86 -1.67
C HIS A 206 12.43 11.84 -0.56
N TYR A 207 11.34 11.55 0.14
CA TYR A 207 10.91 12.33 1.28
C TYR A 207 11.16 11.55 2.57
N PRO A 208 12.10 11.98 3.44
CA PRO A 208 12.53 11.19 4.60
C PRO A 208 11.39 10.78 5.53
N ILE A 209 10.39 11.66 5.73
CA ILE A 209 9.21 11.34 6.56
C ILE A 209 8.41 10.18 5.94
N GLN A 210 8.24 10.16 4.62
CA GLN A 210 7.50 9.08 3.96
C GLN A 210 8.28 7.76 4.00
N VAL A 211 9.60 7.80 3.79
CA VAL A 211 10.47 6.63 3.91
C VAL A 211 10.45 6.07 5.33
N ALA A 212 10.56 6.93 6.35
CA ALA A 212 10.47 6.52 7.74
C ALA A 212 9.10 5.92 8.08
N GLN A 213 8.00 6.55 7.64
CA GLN A 213 6.66 6.03 7.85
C GLN A 213 6.45 4.66 7.19
N TYR A 214 7.02 4.46 6.00
CA TYR A 214 6.97 3.17 5.32
C TYR A 214 7.65 2.09 6.16
N GLY A 215 8.89 2.31 6.59
CA GLY A 215 9.62 1.37 7.46
C GLY A 215 8.92 1.10 8.79
N LEU A 216 8.49 2.14 9.51
CA LEU A 216 7.80 2.01 10.79
C LEU A 216 6.47 1.25 10.67
N SER A 217 5.74 1.43 9.55
CA SER A 217 4.50 0.68 9.30
C SER A 217 4.75 -0.79 9.00
N HIS A 218 5.80 -1.12 8.26
CA HIS A 218 6.18 -2.51 8.00
C HIS A 218 6.71 -3.21 9.26
N HIS A 219 7.52 -2.52 10.07
CA HIS A 219 7.96 -3.01 11.36
C HIS A 219 6.77 -3.30 12.29
N ALA A 220 5.83 -2.35 12.41
CA ALA A 220 4.61 -2.51 13.19
C ALA A 220 3.78 -3.74 12.76
N LYS A 221 3.58 -3.92 11.44
CA LYS A 221 2.87 -5.08 10.88
C LYS A 221 3.59 -6.39 11.17
N HIS A 222 4.92 -6.41 11.08
CA HIS A 222 5.72 -7.60 11.39
C HIS A 222 5.58 -8.01 12.87
N LEU A 223 5.59 -7.07 13.81
CA LEU A 223 5.40 -7.38 15.23
C LEU A 223 4.04 -8.02 15.55
N ILE A 224 2.98 -7.68 14.80
CA ILE A 224 1.64 -8.28 14.99
C ILE A 224 1.52 -9.61 14.25
N ASN A 225 1.93 -9.63 12.98
CA ASN A 225 1.64 -10.75 12.08
C ASN A 225 2.68 -11.87 12.19
N GLY A 226 3.89 -11.55 12.69
CA GLY A 226 5.01 -12.47 12.77
C GLY A 226 5.70 -12.70 11.41
N GLU A 227 6.36 -13.86 11.31
CA GLU A 227 6.99 -14.33 10.08
C GLU A 227 5.92 -14.73 9.05
N PRO A 228 6.02 -14.26 7.79
CA PRO A 228 5.09 -14.64 6.75
C PRO A 228 5.33 -16.09 6.29
N GLU A 229 4.28 -16.70 5.75
CA GLU A 229 4.44 -17.91 4.93
C GLU A 229 5.33 -17.62 3.72
N SER A 230 6.22 -18.55 3.38
CA SER A 230 7.14 -18.38 2.26
C SER A 230 7.30 -19.68 1.49
N LEU A 231 7.33 -19.56 0.16
CA LEU A 231 7.63 -20.64 -0.77
C LEU A 231 9.03 -20.42 -1.35
N LEU A 232 9.93 -21.39 -1.13
CA LEU A 232 11.25 -21.38 -1.72
C LEU A 232 11.17 -21.92 -3.16
N LEU A 233 11.43 -21.04 -4.13
CA LEU A 233 11.39 -21.40 -5.55
C LEU A 233 12.73 -21.95 -6.05
N GLU A 234 13.85 -21.38 -5.63
CA GLU A 234 15.21 -21.80 -6.02
C GLU A 234 16.23 -21.39 -4.94
N ASP A 235 17.15 -22.29 -4.62
CA ASP A 235 18.28 -22.06 -3.69
C ASP A 235 19.62 -22.63 -4.20
N ALA A 236 19.64 -23.16 -5.43
CA ALA A 236 20.78 -23.78 -6.09
C ALA A 236 21.41 -24.99 -5.38
N ARG A 237 20.82 -25.51 -4.30
CA ARG A 237 21.41 -26.62 -3.52
C ARG A 237 21.25 -27.97 -4.18
N SER A 238 20.10 -28.23 -4.80
CA SER A 238 19.81 -29.52 -5.45
C SER A 238 20.64 -29.76 -6.70
N ARG A 239 21.17 -28.69 -7.31
CA ARG A 239 21.81 -28.67 -8.64
C ARG A 239 20.92 -29.21 -9.78
N ASP A 240 19.64 -29.43 -9.49
CA ASP A 240 18.63 -29.82 -10.46
C ASP A 240 17.82 -28.59 -10.86
N PHE A 241 18.01 -28.16 -12.11
CA PHE A 241 17.36 -27.01 -12.71
C PHE A 241 16.28 -27.41 -13.73
N SER A 242 15.80 -28.65 -13.71
CA SER A 242 14.79 -29.16 -14.65
C SER A 242 13.46 -28.39 -14.65
N LYS A 243 13.16 -27.70 -13.54
CA LYS A 243 12.00 -26.79 -13.40
C LYS A 243 12.13 -25.49 -14.23
N TRP A 244 13.34 -25.14 -14.66
CA TRP A 244 13.57 -23.94 -15.46
C TRP A 244 13.37 -24.24 -16.95
N VAL A 245 12.61 -23.38 -17.61
CA VAL A 245 12.30 -23.47 -19.03
C VAL A 245 13.29 -22.59 -19.80
N LEU A 246 14.13 -23.22 -20.61
CA LEU A 246 15.10 -22.53 -21.48
C LEU A 246 14.43 -22.13 -22.80
N PRO A 247 14.61 -20.89 -23.28
CA PRO A 247 13.94 -20.40 -24.49
C PRO A 247 14.57 -20.94 -25.78
N ASP A 248 15.86 -21.29 -25.74
CA ASP A 248 16.61 -21.80 -26.88
C ASP A 248 17.81 -22.67 -26.43
N ARG A 249 18.54 -23.23 -27.41
CA ARG A 249 19.72 -24.09 -27.15
C ARG A 249 20.97 -23.32 -26.71
N LYS A 250 20.99 -21.99 -26.86
CA LYS A 250 22.13 -21.15 -26.44
C LYS A 250 22.04 -20.78 -24.97
N SER A 251 20.81 -20.73 -24.46
CA SER A 251 20.52 -20.44 -23.07
C SER A 251 20.96 -21.58 -22.16
N LYS A 252 21.48 -21.25 -20.99
CA LYS A 252 22.05 -22.22 -20.05
C LYS A 252 21.73 -21.85 -18.61
N VAL A 253 21.60 -22.87 -17.76
CA VAL A 253 21.57 -22.75 -16.31
C VAL A 253 22.55 -23.76 -15.72
N ASN A 254 23.41 -23.32 -14.81
CA ASN A 254 24.42 -24.16 -14.18
C ASN A 254 24.49 -23.85 -12.69
N ALA A 255 24.91 -24.84 -11.89
CA ALA A 255 25.29 -24.59 -10.51
C ALA A 255 26.69 -23.98 -10.48
N ALA A 256 26.84 -22.88 -9.78
CA ALA A 256 28.11 -22.19 -9.58
C ALA A 256 28.32 -21.88 -8.09
N THR A 257 29.52 -21.46 -7.74
CA THR A 257 29.84 -20.90 -6.43
C THR A 257 30.30 -19.47 -6.66
N ASP A 258 29.61 -18.53 -6.03
CA ASP A 258 29.97 -17.11 -6.13
C ASP A 258 31.27 -16.87 -5.37
N ALA A 259 32.25 -16.24 -6.03
CA ALA A 259 33.58 -16.08 -5.46
C ALA A 259 33.65 -15.07 -4.31
N GLU A 260 32.67 -14.17 -4.21
CA GLU A 260 32.62 -13.09 -3.22
C GLU A 260 31.94 -13.55 -1.92
N THR A 261 30.84 -14.30 -2.04
CA THR A 261 30.02 -14.75 -0.91
C THR A 261 30.26 -16.21 -0.53
N GLU A 262 30.99 -16.97 -1.36
CA GLU A 262 31.18 -18.42 -1.27
C GLU A 262 29.86 -19.22 -1.29
N MET A 263 28.75 -18.59 -1.67
CA MET A 263 27.44 -19.23 -1.73
C MET A 263 27.26 -20.03 -3.01
N GLN A 264 26.49 -21.12 -2.92
CA GLN A 264 26.00 -21.83 -4.10
C GLN A 264 24.92 -21.00 -4.77
N VAL A 265 25.06 -20.81 -6.08
CA VAL A 265 24.17 -19.96 -6.89
C VAL A 265 23.83 -20.67 -8.19
N MET A 266 22.71 -20.27 -8.78
CA MET A 266 22.36 -20.66 -10.14
C MET A 266 22.90 -19.59 -11.09
N GLU A 267 23.92 -19.95 -11.87
CA GLU A 267 24.39 -19.14 -12.99
C GLU A 267 23.44 -19.34 -14.18
N PHE A 268 23.04 -18.25 -14.82
CA PHE A 268 22.24 -18.28 -16.04
C PHE A 268 22.95 -17.53 -17.16
N VAL A 269 22.70 -17.97 -18.40
CA VAL A 269 23.13 -17.28 -19.62
C VAL A 269 21.96 -17.28 -20.58
N THR A 270 21.53 -16.11 -21.02
CA THR A 270 20.47 -15.96 -22.03
C THR A 270 20.67 -14.66 -22.82
N SER A 271 19.84 -14.44 -23.83
CA SER A 271 19.78 -13.13 -24.52
C SER A 271 19.45 -12.01 -23.52
N ASP A 272 20.05 -10.84 -23.70
CA ASP A 272 19.77 -9.62 -22.95
C ASP A 272 18.63 -8.78 -23.58
N SER A 273 18.14 -9.20 -24.76
CA SER A 273 17.08 -8.50 -25.49
C SER A 273 15.70 -8.78 -24.89
N LEU A 274 15.01 -7.72 -24.49
CA LEU A 274 13.59 -7.76 -24.06
C LEU A 274 12.62 -8.26 -25.15
N GLN A 275 13.06 -8.31 -26.42
CA GLN A 275 12.26 -8.86 -27.52
C GLN A 275 12.29 -10.39 -27.58
N THR A 276 13.24 -11.01 -26.86
CA THR A 276 13.38 -12.46 -26.81
C THR A 276 12.77 -13.04 -25.55
N LYS A 277 12.37 -14.32 -25.60
CA LYS A 277 12.04 -15.06 -24.38
C LYS A 277 13.33 -15.35 -23.63
N GLY A 278 13.28 -15.18 -22.32
CA GLY A 278 14.36 -15.48 -21.39
C GLY A 278 14.13 -16.81 -20.71
N ILE A 279 15.01 -17.14 -19.77
CA ILE A 279 14.89 -18.34 -18.96
C ILE A 279 13.77 -18.12 -17.95
N ALA A 280 12.84 -19.07 -17.87
CA ALA A 280 11.58 -18.90 -17.14
C ALA A 280 11.41 -19.95 -16.05
N LEU A 281 10.80 -19.56 -14.92
CA LEU A 281 10.42 -20.42 -13.82
C LEU A 281 8.90 -20.32 -13.60
N PRO A 282 8.12 -21.29 -14.10
CA PRO A 282 6.68 -21.32 -13.87
C PRO A 282 6.38 -21.41 -12.37
N VAL A 283 5.44 -20.58 -11.91
CA VAL A 283 5.00 -20.55 -10.51
C VAL A 283 3.53 -20.91 -10.45
N THR A 284 3.20 -21.92 -9.63
CA THR A 284 1.82 -22.37 -9.42
C THR A 284 1.15 -21.73 -8.20
N GLU A 285 1.94 -21.09 -7.33
CA GLU A 285 1.46 -20.43 -6.11
C GLU A 285 0.72 -19.13 -6.42
N LYS A 286 -0.50 -19.01 -5.88
CA LYS A 286 -1.45 -17.92 -6.18
C LYS A 286 -1.77 -17.04 -4.97
N SER A 287 -1.50 -17.53 -3.77
CA SER A 287 -1.83 -16.86 -2.50
C SER A 287 -0.78 -15.82 -2.09
N LEU A 288 0.51 -16.11 -2.30
CA LEU A 288 1.61 -15.24 -1.89
C LEU A 288 1.68 -13.97 -2.75
N LYS A 289 1.84 -12.81 -2.09
CA LYS A 289 1.79 -11.47 -2.74
C LYS A 289 3.12 -10.75 -2.80
N CYS A 290 4.15 -11.32 -2.17
CA CYS A 290 5.50 -10.78 -2.15
C CYS A 290 6.44 -11.68 -2.95
N PHE A 291 7.27 -11.06 -3.79
CA PHE A 291 8.35 -11.73 -4.51
C PHE A 291 9.68 -11.24 -3.94
N LYS A 292 10.62 -12.15 -3.70
CA LYS A 292 11.99 -11.81 -3.31
C LYS A 292 13.01 -12.62 -4.10
N VAL A 293 14.11 -11.99 -4.48
CA VAL A 293 15.23 -12.64 -5.16
C VAL A 293 16.53 -11.89 -4.89
N ASP A 294 17.62 -12.65 -4.73
CA ASP A 294 18.98 -12.14 -4.79
C ASP A 294 19.56 -12.46 -6.17
N ILE A 295 20.01 -11.44 -6.89
CA ILE A 295 20.51 -11.61 -8.27
C ILE A 295 21.71 -10.71 -8.53
N LYS A 296 22.65 -11.19 -9.34
CA LYS A 296 23.79 -10.43 -9.84
C LYS A 296 23.84 -10.56 -11.35
N PHE A 297 23.89 -9.44 -12.06
CA PHE A 297 24.02 -9.41 -13.52
C PHE A 297 25.43 -9.02 -13.92
N SER A 298 26.06 -9.85 -14.75
CA SER A 298 27.37 -9.56 -15.37
C SER A 298 27.26 -8.63 -16.58
N THR A 299 26.06 -8.58 -17.18
CA THR A 299 25.71 -7.87 -18.42
C THR A 299 24.47 -7.02 -18.20
N ASN A 300 23.95 -6.38 -19.26
CA ASN A 300 22.59 -5.86 -19.20
C ASN A 300 21.60 -7.02 -19.08
N GLY A 301 20.52 -6.81 -18.32
CA GLY A 301 19.53 -7.84 -18.12
C GLY A 301 18.25 -7.30 -17.51
N SER A 302 17.33 -8.22 -17.21
CA SER A 302 16.09 -7.92 -16.51
C SER A 302 15.55 -9.11 -15.76
N ILE A 303 14.78 -8.84 -14.72
CA ILE A 303 13.84 -9.79 -14.14
C ILE A 303 12.44 -9.36 -14.56
N SER A 304 11.66 -10.27 -15.11
CA SER A 304 10.29 -10.01 -15.53
C SER A 304 9.35 -10.95 -14.81
N ILE A 305 8.28 -10.41 -14.24
CA ILE A 305 7.24 -11.17 -13.57
C ILE A 305 5.99 -11.13 -14.43
N LEU A 306 5.48 -12.30 -14.81
CA LEU A 306 4.18 -12.44 -15.42
C LEU A 306 3.13 -12.58 -14.32
N GLY A 307 2.23 -11.61 -14.25
CA GLY A 307 1.08 -11.60 -13.36
C GLY A 307 -0.23 -11.84 -14.10
N GLU A 308 -1.19 -12.47 -13.45
CA GLU A 308 -2.59 -12.55 -13.90
C GLU A 308 -3.48 -11.73 -12.95
N LEU A 309 -4.32 -10.87 -13.53
CA LEU A 309 -5.24 -9.99 -12.81
C LEU A 309 -6.57 -10.70 -12.52
N SER A 310 -7.39 -10.14 -11.63
CA SER A 310 -8.72 -10.69 -11.27
C SER A 310 -9.69 -10.83 -12.45
N ASN A 311 -9.51 -10.03 -13.50
CA ASN A 311 -10.29 -10.08 -14.73
C ASN A 311 -9.70 -11.06 -15.79
N GLY A 312 -8.65 -11.81 -15.46
CA GLY A 312 -7.94 -12.72 -16.36
C GLY A 312 -6.92 -12.05 -17.29
N GLU A 313 -6.81 -10.71 -17.28
CA GLU A 313 -5.81 -9.97 -18.05
C GLU A 313 -4.40 -10.31 -17.53
N ARG A 314 -3.46 -10.51 -18.45
CA ARG A 314 -2.06 -10.77 -18.10
C ARG A 314 -1.25 -9.49 -18.16
N ILE A 315 -0.42 -9.29 -17.16
CA ILE A 315 0.45 -8.13 -17.01
C ILE A 315 1.91 -8.57 -16.83
N LYS A 316 2.85 -7.81 -17.37
CA LYS A 316 4.27 -8.04 -17.13
C LYS A 316 4.88 -6.89 -16.36
N ILE A 317 5.63 -7.21 -15.31
CA ILE A 317 6.40 -6.26 -14.51
C ILE A 317 7.87 -6.54 -14.77
N HIS A 318 8.55 -5.60 -15.42
CA HIS A 318 9.95 -5.68 -15.79
C HIS A 318 10.80 -4.85 -14.84
N PHE A 319 11.74 -5.48 -14.16
CA PHE A 319 12.81 -4.83 -13.42
C PHE A 319 14.04 -4.76 -14.31
N VAL A 320 14.40 -3.56 -14.75
CA VAL A 320 15.41 -3.32 -15.80
C VAL A 320 16.47 -2.33 -15.31
N PHE A 321 17.67 -2.36 -15.90
CA PHE A 321 18.68 -1.33 -15.67
C PHE A 321 18.26 -0.02 -16.33
N SER A 322 17.76 0.90 -15.52
CA SER A 322 17.30 2.22 -15.94
C SER A 322 17.25 3.16 -14.74
N ARG A 323 17.45 4.46 -14.97
CA ARG A 323 17.24 5.53 -13.98
C ARG A 323 15.77 5.93 -13.84
N THR A 324 14.90 5.47 -14.73
CA THR A 324 13.47 5.75 -14.65
C THR A 324 12.83 4.89 -13.56
N ASP A 325 12.26 5.51 -12.52
CA ASP A 325 11.71 4.77 -11.37
C ASP A 325 10.61 3.78 -11.78
N ILE A 326 9.68 4.25 -12.61
CA ILE A 326 8.50 3.51 -13.06
C ILE A 326 8.00 4.05 -14.40
N ALA A 327 7.56 3.16 -15.29
CA ALA A 327 6.88 3.50 -16.53
C ALA A 327 5.80 2.46 -16.88
N LEU A 328 4.79 2.87 -17.64
CA LEU A 328 3.74 2.01 -18.16
C LEU A 328 3.70 2.11 -19.69
N ASP A 329 3.81 0.97 -20.36
CA ASP A 329 3.50 0.81 -21.77
C ASP A 329 2.05 0.33 -21.94
N LEU A 330 1.20 1.26 -22.38
CA LEU A 330 -0.24 1.04 -22.56
C LEU A 330 -0.56 0.02 -23.65
N LYS A 331 0.32 -0.19 -24.63
CA LYS A 331 0.03 -1.09 -25.77
C LYS A 331 0.17 -2.55 -25.40
N GLY A 332 1.13 -2.88 -24.53
CA GLY A 332 1.43 -4.25 -24.14
C GLY A 332 1.05 -4.61 -22.71
N GLY A 333 0.52 -3.68 -21.92
CA GLY A 333 0.29 -3.90 -20.49
C GLY A 333 1.60 -4.21 -19.75
N ASN A 334 2.69 -3.56 -20.15
CA ASN A 334 3.99 -3.78 -19.52
C ASN A 334 4.29 -2.64 -18.55
N ILE A 335 4.65 -2.98 -17.32
CA ILE A 335 5.13 -2.05 -16.30
C ILE A 335 6.63 -2.22 -16.19
N TYR A 336 7.39 -1.13 -16.21
CA TYR A 336 8.83 -1.13 -16.07
C TYR A 336 9.23 -0.41 -14.80
N TYR A 337 10.11 -1.03 -14.02
CA TYR A 337 10.75 -0.48 -12.84
C TYR A 337 12.26 -0.43 -13.06
N GLY A 338 12.85 0.75 -12.85
CA GLY A 338 14.29 0.94 -12.93
C GLY A 338 15.00 0.44 -11.67
N MET A 339 15.93 -0.49 -11.83
CA MET A 339 16.83 -0.97 -10.77
C MET A 339 18.06 -0.06 -10.57
N GLY A 340 18.16 1.04 -11.32
CA GLY A 340 19.35 1.89 -11.38
C GLY A 340 20.41 1.35 -12.35
N GLU A 341 21.67 1.69 -12.11
CA GLU A 341 22.81 1.35 -12.98
C GLU A 341 23.82 0.40 -12.32
N ARG A 342 23.45 -0.24 -11.20
CA ARG A 342 24.32 -1.13 -10.43
C ARG A 342 24.47 -2.49 -11.12
N ARG A 343 25.53 -2.65 -11.93
CA ARG A 343 25.90 -3.92 -12.57
C ARG A 343 27.06 -4.56 -11.82
N ASN A 344 27.24 -5.88 -11.98
CA ASN A 344 28.28 -6.64 -11.29
C ASN A 344 28.22 -6.58 -9.76
N GLU A 345 27.05 -6.25 -9.21
CA GLU A 345 26.77 -6.20 -7.78
C GLU A 345 25.57 -7.10 -7.47
N TRP A 346 25.56 -7.69 -6.28
CA TRP A 346 24.39 -8.41 -5.78
C TRP A 346 23.25 -7.44 -5.48
N ILE A 347 22.07 -7.73 -6.02
CA ILE A 347 20.84 -6.97 -5.84
C ILE A 347 19.86 -7.84 -5.07
N HIS A 348 19.47 -7.38 -3.89
CA HIS A 348 18.31 -7.90 -3.16
C HIS A 348 17.05 -7.18 -3.64
N LEU A 349 16.19 -7.88 -4.36
CA LEU A 349 14.93 -7.34 -4.87
C LEU A 349 13.77 -7.96 -4.09
N ALA A 350 13.08 -7.15 -3.28
CA ALA A 350 11.87 -7.55 -2.55
C ALA A 350 10.68 -6.67 -2.96
N ARG A 351 9.65 -7.27 -3.55
CA ARG A 351 8.54 -6.57 -4.23
C ARG A 351 7.18 -7.03 -3.73
N GLN A 352 6.28 -6.07 -3.53
CA GLN A 352 4.86 -6.32 -3.31
C GLN A 352 4.11 -6.10 -4.63
N LEU A 353 3.80 -7.20 -5.32
CA LEU A 353 3.35 -7.16 -6.73
C LEU A 353 2.04 -6.40 -6.91
N ILE A 354 1.12 -6.50 -5.95
CA ILE A 354 -0.15 -5.76 -5.95
C ILE A 354 0.06 -4.25 -6.04
N PHE A 355 1.01 -3.72 -5.27
CA PHE A 355 1.31 -2.29 -5.27
C PHE A 355 2.10 -1.89 -6.48
N ASP A 356 2.99 -2.75 -6.96
CA ASP A 356 3.74 -2.49 -8.18
C ASP A 356 2.81 -2.35 -9.40
N VAL A 357 1.82 -3.23 -9.51
CA VAL A 357 0.77 -3.16 -10.54
C VAL A 357 -0.08 -1.91 -10.40
N MET A 358 -0.59 -1.65 -9.20
CA MET A 358 -1.44 -0.50 -8.91
C MET A 358 -0.71 0.81 -9.27
N LYS A 359 0.54 0.97 -8.86
CA LYS A 359 1.35 2.17 -9.15
C LYS A 359 1.74 2.29 -10.62
N GLY A 360 1.93 1.16 -11.30
CA GLY A 360 2.14 1.12 -12.75
C GLY A 360 0.95 1.68 -13.52
N PHE A 361 -0.27 1.20 -13.24
CA PHE A 361 -1.46 1.71 -13.92
C PHE A 361 -1.75 3.18 -13.62
N LEU A 362 -1.48 3.63 -12.39
CA LEU A 362 -1.64 5.02 -11.98
C LEU A 362 -0.74 6.01 -12.75
N GLN A 363 0.26 5.55 -13.51
CA GLN A 363 1.07 6.44 -14.35
C GLN A 363 0.28 7.08 -15.49
N LYS A 364 -0.81 6.46 -15.94
CA LYS A 364 -1.62 6.92 -17.09
C LYS A 364 -3.12 6.84 -16.87
N VAL A 365 -3.56 6.11 -15.83
CA VAL A 365 -4.98 5.83 -15.58
C VAL A 365 -5.40 6.46 -14.25
N LYS A 366 -6.59 7.09 -14.22
CA LYS A 366 -7.18 7.62 -12.98
C LYS A 366 -7.44 6.50 -11.97
N MET A 367 -7.30 6.81 -10.68
CA MET A 367 -7.36 5.84 -9.58
C MET A 367 -8.63 5.00 -9.52
N GLU A 368 -9.79 5.55 -9.89
CA GLU A 368 -11.07 4.82 -9.91
C GLU A 368 -10.98 3.55 -10.77
N ARG A 369 -10.39 3.63 -11.97
CA ARG A 369 -10.24 2.51 -12.91
C ARG A 369 -9.16 1.49 -12.50
N VAL A 370 -8.33 1.81 -11.51
CA VAL A 370 -7.26 0.92 -11.03
C VAL A 370 -7.78 -0.04 -9.96
N ARG A 371 -8.90 0.27 -9.30
CA ARG A 371 -9.42 -0.53 -8.18
C ARG A 371 -9.88 -1.93 -8.58
N GLU A 372 -10.32 -2.11 -9.82
CA GLU A 372 -10.73 -3.41 -10.39
C GLU A 372 -9.53 -4.35 -10.66
N ARG A 373 -8.29 -3.83 -10.61
CA ARG A 373 -7.05 -4.53 -11.00
C ARG A 373 -6.15 -4.88 -9.81
N ARG A 374 -6.74 -5.03 -8.61
CA ARG A 374 -6.01 -5.18 -7.34
C ARG A 374 -5.57 -6.61 -7.01
N CYS A 375 -6.03 -7.63 -7.71
CA CYS A 375 -5.49 -8.97 -7.51
C CYS A 375 -4.39 -9.23 -8.53
N VAL A 376 -3.25 -9.74 -8.07
CA VAL A 376 -2.16 -10.20 -8.93
C VAL A 376 -1.80 -11.60 -8.47
N LEU A 377 -1.81 -12.55 -9.42
CA LEU A 377 -1.34 -13.91 -9.25
C LEU A 377 -0.01 -14.06 -9.98
N LEU A 378 1.03 -14.55 -9.31
CA LEU A 378 2.31 -14.82 -9.93
C LEU A 378 2.19 -16.08 -10.81
N VAL A 379 2.54 -15.95 -12.10
CA VAL A 379 2.44 -17.05 -13.07
C VAL A 379 3.82 -17.55 -13.48
N ASP A 380 4.75 -16.63 -13.71
CA ASP A 380 6.06 -16.96 -14.24
C ASP A 380 7.08 -15.88 -13.86
N ILE A 381 8.33 -16.30 -13.62
CA ILE A 381 9.48 -15.43 -13.40
C ILE A 381 10.46 -15.67 -14.54
N GLN A 382 10.73 -14.63 -15.33
CA GLN A 382 11.61 -14.69 -16.47
C GLN A 382 12.86 -13.84 -16.23
N VAL A 383 14.03 -14.38 -16.54
CA VAL A 383 15.31 -13.66 -16.45
C VAL A 383 15.92 -13.52 -17.84
N LEU A 384 16.49 -12.35 -18.13
CA LEU A 384 17.28 -12.02 -19.32
C LEU A 384 18.64 -11.48 -18.88
N GLY A 385 19.74 -11.83 -19.56
CA GLY A 385 21.10 -11.42 -19.19
C GLY A 385 22.17 -12.45 -19.51
#